data_AF-A0A1I0I9S3-F1
#
_entry.id   AF-A0A1I0I9S3-F1
#
_cell.length_a   1.000
_cell.length_b   1.000
_cell.length_c   1.000
_cell.angle_alpha   90.00
_cell.angle_beta   90.00
_cell.angle_gamma   90.00
#
_symmetry.space_group_name_H-M   'P 1'
#
loop_
_entity.id
_entity.type
_entity.pdbx_description
1 polymer ?
#
loop_
_entity_poly.entity_id
_entity_poly.type
_entity_poly.pdbx_seq_one_letter_code
_entity_poly.pdbx_strand_id
1 'polypeptide(L)'
;MKRWVLFMSMMLIFIGCSENEENQELDVTDNKENTEQTEEAKALPETLSIPVMTKENSVTIHLENAPLLGHYLSTAKDDVNEIGQTFRAQLLTEETDDALYMMSYACQGEESICSYLLVEKGKEEESVIPLTDLASFVSYQLSPDQEKIMLYFERVINGKKKHHIQVVDLYEHKILSLNNEDLTEQVLDYNYSIESMEWVDTNKIKIRVPSSIHFDEKKKNTDNLGDDFILFEVS
;
A
#
# COMPACT_ATOMS: atom_id res chain seq x y z
N MET A 1 -4.80 61.85 16.35
CA MET A 1 -4.16 60.73 17.10
C MET A 1 -4.73 59.40 16.60
N LYS A 2 -4.19 58.81 15.51
CA LYS A 2 -4.49 57.42 15.05
C LYS A 2 -3.76 57.10 13.73
N ARG A 3 -2.46 57.38 13.63
CA ARG A 3 -1.64 56.97 12.47
C ARG A 3 -0.20 56.55 12.83
N TRP A 4 0.11 56.46 14.11
CA TRP A 4 1.46 56.20 14.62
C TRP A 4 1.47 54.96 15.52
N VAL A 5 0.87 53.87 15.03
CA VAL A 5 0.88 52.54 15.69
C VAL A 5 1.25 51.44 14.68
N LEU A 6 1.35 51.74 13.38
CA LEU A 6 1.54 50.75 12.33
C LEU A 6 3.00 50.57 11.87
N PHE A 7 3.96 51.22 12.52
CA PHE A 7 5.39 51.13 12.16
C PHE A 7 6.24 50.33 13.17
N MET A 8 5.63 49.73 14.19
CA MET A 8 6.33 49.10 15.32
C MET A 8 5.95 47.62 15.51
N SER A 9 5.61 46.93 14.42
CA SER A 9 5.31 45.49 14.40
C SER A 9 6.16 44.72 13.37
N MET A 10 6.94 45.42 12.55
CA MET A 10 7.75 44.84 11.48
C MET A 10 9.25 44.96 11.81
N MET A 11 9.66 44.51 12.99
CA MET A 11 11.09 44.48 13.34
C MET A 11 11.46 43.48 14.44
N LEU A 12 10.94 42.24 14.43
CA LEU A 12 11.28 41.27 15.49
C LEU A 12 11.44 39.80 15.07
N ILE A 13 11.82 39.46 13.83
CA ILE A 13 12.27 38.08 13.56
C ILE A 13 13.40 38.01 12.52
N PHE A 14 14.59 38.50 12.91
CA PHE A 14 15.86 38.03 12.37
C PHE A 14 16.83 37.86 13.56
N ILE A 15 16.73 36.70 14.22
CA ILE A 15 17.82 36.20 15.07
C ILE A 15 18.31 34.94 14.35
N GLY A 16 19.25 35.14 13.44
CA GLY A 16 20.14 34.08 12.99
C GLY A 16 21.24 33.94 14.03
N CYS A 17 21.29 32.80 14.72
CA CYS A 17 22.43 32.47 15.57
C CYS A 17 23.61 32.05 14.68
N SER A 18 24.48 33.01 14.40
CA SER A 18 25.90 32.77 14.17
C SER A 18 26.56 32.81 15.55
N GLU A 19 27.34 31.79 15.91
CA GLU A 19 28.80 31.92 16.01
C GLU A 19 29.42 30.64 16.55
N ASN A 20 30.54 30.30 15.93
CA ASN A 20 31.36 29.13 16.12
C ASN A 20 32.39 29.41 17.23
N GLU A 21 32.57 28.43 18.12
CA GLU A 21 33.73 28.09 18.96
C GLU A 21 34.67 29.19 19.50
N GLU A 22 34.81 29.25 20.84
CA GLU A 22 36.15 29.31 21.46
C GLU A 22 36.16 28.68 22.87
N ASN A 23 37.22 27.93 23.15
CA ASN A 23 37.49 27.11 24.33
C ASN A 23 37.72 27.93 25.61
N GLN A 24 37.25 27.42 26.76
CA GLN A 24 37.99 27.46 28.03
C GLN A 24 37.45 26.43 29.03
N GLU A 25 38.33 25.49 29.40
CA GLU A 25 38.15 24.55 30.51
C GLU A 25 38.02 25.31 31.84
N LEU A 26 37.02 24.96 32.65
CA LEU A 26 37.10 25.04 34.11
C LEU A 26 36.15 24.00 34.72
N ASP A 27 36.79 23.09 35.44
CA ASP A 27 36.28 21.96 36.21
C ASP A 27 35.31 22.38 37.32
N VAL A 28 34.21 21.63 37.49
CA VAL A 28 33.66 21.09 38.75
C VAL A 28 32.20 20.69 38.51
N THR A 29 32.01 19.37 38.42
CA THR A 29 30.87 18.57 38.85
C THR A 29 29.51 19.28 38.94
N ASP A 30 28.64 19.05 37.96
CA ASP A 30 27.27 18.68 38.28
C ASP A 30 26.63 17.78 37.23
N ASN A 31 26.04 16.72 37.76
CA ASN A 31 25.25 15.68 37.12
C ASN A 31 24.37 16.21 35.99
N LYS A 32 24.74 15.93 34.74
CA LYS A 32 23.78 15.89 33.63
C LYS A 32 24.01 14.59 32.88
N GLU A 33 23.23 13.60 33.32
CA GLU A 33 22.75 12.49 32.50
C GLU A 33 22.60 12.98 31.05
N ASN A 34 23.62 12.69 30.25
CA ASN A 34 23.47 12.63 28.82
C ASN A 34 22.73 11.31 28.60
N THR A 35 21.41 11.33 28.77
CA THR A 35 20.55 10.27 28.29
C THR A 35 20.65 10.31 26.77
N GLU A 36 21.70 9.69 26.24
CA GLU A 36 21.63 9.05 24.94
C GLU A 36 20.43 8.10 25.05
N GLN A 37 19.26 8.58 24.64
CA GLN A 37 18.15 7.73 24.25
C GLN A 37 18.66 6.92 23.06
N THR A 38 19.40 5.87 23.37
CA THR A 38 19.41 4.68 22.54
C THR A 38 17.96 4.26 22.53
N GLU A 39 17.24 4.53 21.43
CA GLU A 39 15.96 3.86 21.19
C GLU A 39 16.26 2.36 21.29
N GLU A 40 15.89 1.74 22.41
CA GLU A 40 15.94 0.29 22.54
C GLU A 40 15.12 -0.25 21.37
N ALA A 41 15.79 -0.94 20.45
CA ALA A 41 15.15 -1.55 19.30
C ALA A 41 14.03 -2.46 19.82
N LYS A 42 12.79 -2.05 19.56
CA LYS A 42 11.60 -2.77 19.98
C LYS A 42 11.68 -4.20 19.45
N ALA A 43 11.80 -5.17 20.35
CA ALA A 43 11.86 -6.58 19.97
C ALA A 43 10.50 -6.99 19.37
N LEU A 44 10.49 -7.32 18.07
CA LEU A 44 9.31 -7.82 17.39
C LEU A 44 9.16 -9.33 17.65
N PRO A 45 7.92 -9.85 17.71
CA PRO A 45 7.70 -11.30 17.73
C PRO A 45 8.13 -11.92 16.40
N GLU A 46 8.51 -13.20 16.40
CA GLU A 46 8.85 -13.92 15.15
C GLU A 46 7.62 -14.08 14.25
N THR A 47 6.46 -14.33 14.87
CA THR A 47 5.19 -14.56 14.18
C THR A 47 4.08 -13.66 14.69
N LEU A 48 3.11 -13.37 13.83
CA LEU A 48 1.92 -12.60 14.17
C LEU A 48 0.65 -13.39 13.82
N SER A 49 -0.31 -13.47 14.76
CA SER A 49 -1.61 -14.13 14.53
C SER A 49 -2.66 -13.09 14.16
N ILE A 50 -3.32 -13.27 13.03
CA ILE A 50 -4.27 -12.33 12.43
C ILE A 50 -5.65 -12.97 12.34
N PRO A 51 -6.70 -12.36 12.91
CA PRO A 51 -8.06 -12.85 12.79
C PRO A 51 -8.55 -12.89 11.33
N VAL A 52 -9.16 -14.00 10.92
CA VAL A 52 -9.81 -14.13 9.60
C VAL A 52 -11.26 -13.69 9.71
N MET A 53 -11.70 -12.73 8.88
CA MET A 53 -13.04 -12.12 9.02
C MET A 53 -14.21 -13.10 8.84
N THR A 54 -14.02 -14.16 8.06
CA THR A 54 -15.09 -15.09 7.65
C THR A 54 -15.07 -16.42 8.39
N LYS A 55 -14.10 -16.65 9.28
CA LYS A 55 -13.93 -17.91 10.02
C LYS A 55 -13.59 -17.59 11.48
N GLU A 56 -13.95 -18.44 12.43
CA GLU A 56 -13.46 -18.35 13.83
C GLU A 56 -11.99 -18.83 13.95
N ASN A 57 -11.17 -18.50 12.95
CA ASN A 57 -9.79 -18.91 12.84
C ASN A 57 -8.89 -17.68 12.71
N SER A 58 -7.60 -17.88 12.97
CA SER A 58 -6.56 -16.90 12.66
C SER A 58 -5.58 -17.47 11.64
N VAL A 59 -4.96 -16.61 10.86
CA VAL A 59 -3.78 -16.93 10.06
C VAL A 59 -2.55 -16.45 10.81
N THR A 60 -1.55 -17.32 10.96
CA THR A 60 -0.27 -16.95 11.59
C THR A 60 0.74 -16.65 10.50
N ILE A 61 1.37 -15.48 10.52
CA ILE A 61 2.38 -15.06 9.55
C ILE A 61 3.77 -14.94 10.19
N HIS A 62 4.83 -15.28 9.47
CA HIS A 62 6.21 -15.03 9.95
C HIS A 62 6.65 -13.63 9.50
N LEU A 63 7.07 -12.79 10.43
CA LEU A 63 7.42 -11.39 10.12
C LEU A 63 8.67 -11.28 9.25
N GLU A 64 9.54 -12.30 9.25
CA GLU A 64 10.69 -12.38 8.34
C GLU A 64 10.29 -12.39 6.86
N ASN A 65 9.12 -12.96 6.55
CA ASN A 65 8.55 -12.99 5.19
C ASN A 65 7.83 -11.68 4.84
N ALA A 66 7.54 -10.82 5.83
CA ALA A 66 6.77 -9.58 5.67
C ALA A 66 7.56 -8.35 6.15
N PRO A 67 8.69 -7.99 5.52
CA PRO A 67 9.60 -6.95 6.03
C PRO A 67 8.94 -5.57 6.15
N LEU A 68 8.03 -5.21 5.24
CA LEU A 68 7.27 -3.95 5.33
C LEU A 68 6.34 -3.93 6.55
N LEU A 69 5.74 -5.06 6.90
CA LEU A 69 4.93 -5.19 8.11
C LEU A 69 5.80 -5.11 9.36
N GLY A 70 6.96 -5.78 9.35
CA GLY A 70 7.94 -5.67 10.43
C GLY A 70 8.36 -4.21 10.66
N HIS A 71 8.69 -3.48 9.60
CA HIS A 71 9.01 -2.06 9.70
C HIS A 71 7.84 -1.21 10.22
N TYR A 72 6.61 -1.49 9.76
CA TYR A 72 5.43 -0.81 10.30
C TYR A 72 5.30 -1.02 11.82
N LEU A 73 5.41 -2.26 12.28
CA LEU A 73 5.28 -2.63 13.69
C LEU A 73 6.42 -2.07 14.57
N SER A 74 7.63 -1.94 14.03
CA SER A 74 8.77 -1.36 14.76
C SER A 74 8.60 0.14 15.00
N THR A 75 7.91 0.85 14.10
CA THR A 75 7.65 2.29 14.25
C THR A 75 6.41 2.61 15.08
N ALA A 76 5.60 1.61 15.38
CA ALA A 76 4.35 1.81 16.08
C ALA A 76 4.55 2.00 17.59
N LYS A 77 3.83 2.98 18.17
CA LYS A 77 3.94 3.36 19.58
C LYS A 77 3.35 2.32 20.53
N ASP A 78 2.28 1.66 20.11
CA ASP A 78 1.52 0.72 20.93
C ASP A 78 2.15 -0.67 20.93
N ASP A 79 1.66 -1.57 21.79
CA ASP A 79 2.14 -2.96 21.84
C ASP A 79 1.88 -3.68 20.51
N VAL A 80 2.85 -4.48 20.04
CA VAL A 80 2.74 -5.19 18.74
C VAL A 80 1.52 -6.10 18.69
N ASN A 81 1.19 -6.76 19.80
CA ASN A 81 0.04 -7.66 19.84
C ASN A 81 -1.27 -6.87 19.77
N GLU A 82 -1.34 -5.73 20.45
CA GLU A 82 -2.51 -4.84 20.40
C GLU A 82 -2.74 -4.30 18.98
N ILE A 83 -1.67 -3.85 18.32
CA ILE A 83 -1.74 -3.40 16.92
C ILE A 83 -2.15 -4.56 16.01
N GLY A 84 -1.60 -5.76 16.23
CA GLY A 84 -1.96 -6.97 15.48
C GLY A 84 -3.46 -7.29 15.55
N GLN A 85 -4.13 -6.99 16.67
CA GLN A 85 -5.58 -7.14 16.79
C GLN A 85 -6.39 -6.16 15.92
N THR A 86 -5.77 -5.14 15.33
CA THR A 86 -6.43 -4.24 14.37
C THR A 86 -6.36 -4.78 12.94
N PHE A 87 -5.50 -5.75 12.67
CA PHE A 87 -5.33 -6.32 11.34
C PHE A 87 -6.46 -7.31 11.05
N ARG A 88 -6.79 -7.47 9.77
CA ARG A 88 -7.85 -8.40 9.33
C ARG A 88 -7.34 -9.20 8.16
N ALA A 89 -7.64 -10.49 8.15
CA ALA A 89 -7.41 -11.34 6.99
C ALA A 89 -8.74 -11.74 6.34
N GLN A 90 -8.77 -11.76 5.01
CA GLN A 90 -9.85 -12.30 4.20
C GLN A 90 -9.32 -13.50 3.44
N LEU A 91 -9.96 -14.66 3.58
CA LEU A 91 -9.69 -15.82 2.73
C LEU A 91 -10.19 -15.53 1.31
N LEU A 92 -9.32 -15.65 0.32
CA LEU A 92 -9.65 -15.48 -1.10
C LEU A 92 -9.90 -16.82 -1.78
N THR A 93 -9.03 -17.80 -1.56
CA THR A 93 -9.19 -19.17 -2.05
C THR A 93 -8.53 -20.16 -1.10
N GLU A 94 -9.01 -21.40 -1.09
CA GLU A 94 -8.53 -22.50 -0.25
C GLU A 94 -8.57 -23.76 -1.10
N GLU A 95 -7.40 -24.30 -1.40
CA GLU A 95 -7.21 -25.63 -1.95
C GLU A 95 -6.84 -26.61 -0.83
N THR A 96 -6.58 -27.88 -1.16
CA THR A 96 -6.43 -28.94 -0.14
C THR A 96 -5.25 -28.69 0.81
N ASP A 97 -4.15 -28.14 0.29
CA ASP A 97 -2.92 -27.91 1.04
C ASP A 97 -2.45 -26.44 1.04
N ASP A 98 -3.12 -25.56 0.28
CA ASP A 98 -2.73 -24.17 0.09
C ASP A 98 -3.93 -23.23 0.30
N ALA A 99 -3.71 -22.11 0.97
CA ALA A 99 -4.72 -21.09 1.19
C ALA A 99 -4.18 -19.68 0.92
N LEU A 100 -4.96 -18.91 0.17
CA LEU A 100 -4.62 -17.54 -0.21
C LEU A 100 -5.45 -16.57 0.61
N TYR A 101 -4.79 -15.65 1.31
CA TYR A 101 -5.39 -14.63 2.13
C TYR A 101 -5.00 -13.24 1.63
N MET A 102 -5.93 -12.30 1.70
CA MET A 102 -5.62 -10.88 1.66
C MET A 102 -5.65 -10.34 3.09
N MET A 103 -4.55 -9.76 3.53
CA MET A 103 -4.44 -9.15 4.85
C MET A 103 -4.46 -7.62 4.74
N SER A 104 -5.29 -6.96 5.52
CA SER A 104 -5.26 -5.52 5.72
C SER A 104 -4.54 -5.13 7.01
N TYR A 105 -3.75 -4.07 6.95
CA TYR A 105 -3.04 -3.47 8.07
C TYR A 105 -2.92 -1.95 7.88
N ALA A 106 -2.49 -1.24 8.93
CA ALA A 106 -2.30 0.21 8.89
C ALA A 106 -3.53 0.99 8.37
N CYS A 107 -4.73 0.56 8.79
CA CYS A 107 -5.98 1.16 8.35
C CYS A 107 -6.20 2.56 8.95
N GLN A 108 -6.74 3.47 8.15
CA GLN A 108 -7.05 4.85 8.54
C GLN A 108 -8.54 5.16 8.32
N GLY A 109 -9.07 6.06 9.17
CA GLY A 109 -10.49 6.41 9.17
C GLY A 109 -11.35 5.30 9.78
N GLU A 110 -12.59 5.15 9.32
CA GLU A 110 -13.51 4.06 9.72
C GLU A 110 -13.13 2.74 9.02
N GLU A 111 -11.84 2.37 9.08
CA GLU A 111 -11.26 1.15 8.46
C GLU A 111 -11.47 1.02 6.94
N SER A 112 -11.82 2.10 6.25
CA SER A 112 -12.12 2.04 4.81
C SER A 112 -10.87 2.04 3.94
N ILE A 113 -9.74 2.54 4.44
CA ILE A 113 -8.51 2.72 3.67
C ILE A 113 -7.34 2.08 4.43
N CYS A 114 -6.74 1.05 3.85
CA CYS A 114 -5.70 0.23 4.47
C CYS A 114 -4.52 -0.02 3.54
N SER A 115 -3.44 -0.56 4.10
CA SER A 115 -2.39 -1.23 3.35
C SER A 115 -2.69 -2.73 3.28
N TYR A 116 -2.30 -3.39 2.18
CA TYR A 116 -2.64 -4.79 1.93
C TYR A 116 -1.41 -5.64 1.61
N LEU A 117 -1.42 -6.87 2.11
CA LEU A 117 -0.53 -7.95 1.69
C LEU A 117 -1.36 -9.11 1.13
N LEU A 118 -0.84 -9.79 0.12
CA LEU A 118 -1.27 -11.13 -0.25
C LEU A 118 -0.43 -12.12 0.53
N VAL A 119 -1.07 -13.08 1.18
CA VAL A 119 -0.41 -14.11 1.98
C VAL A 119 -0.83 -15.46 1.43
N GLU A 120 0.12 -16.21 0.91
CA GLU A 120 -0.07 -17.60 0.51
C GLU A 120 0.48 -18.51 1.59
N LYS A 121 -0.37 -19.42 2.04
CA LYS A 121 -0.08 -20.38 3.10
C LYS A 121 -0.19 -21.78 2.54
N GLY A 122 0.96 -22.34 2.21
CA GLY A 122 1.07 -23.77 1.93
C GLY A 122 1.44 -24.57 3.17
N LYS A 123 1.56 -25.87 2.98
CA LYS A 123 1.94 -26.82 4.03
C LYS A 123 3.36 -26.61 4.57
N GLU A 124 4.28 -26.22 3.70
CA GLU A 124 5.71 -26.08 4.03
C GLU A 124 6.25 -24.67 3.75
N GLU A 125 5.57 -23.87 2.92
CA GLU A 125 6.02 -22.55 2.49
C GLU A 125 4.97 -21.47 2.79
N GLU A 126 5.46 -20.29 3.16
CA GLU A 126 4.68 -19.06 3.25
C GLU A 126 5.27 -18.04 2.30
N SER A 127 4.42 -17.43 1.48
CA SER A 127 4.79 -16.27 0.68
C SER A 127 3.96 -15.06 1.07
N VAL A 128 4.59 -13.89 1.14
CA VAL A 128 3.94 -12.62 1.47
C VAL A 128 4.33 -11.56 0.44
N ILE A 129 3.34 -11.05 -0.27
CA ILE A 129 3.53 -10.10 -1.36
C ILE A 129 2.83 -8.78 -0.97
N PRO A 130 3.57 -7.67 -0.84
CA PRO A 130 2.97 -6.36 -0.65
C PRO A 130 2.15 -5.95 -1.86
N LEU A 131 0.91 -5.49 -1.64
CA LEU A 131 0.00 -5.16 -2.74
C LEU A 131 -0.06 -3.65 -2.97
N THR A 132 -0.75 -2.95 -2.08
CA THR A 132 -0.93 -1.49 -2.17
C THR A 132 -1.05 -0.89 -0.77
N ASP A 133 -0.80 0.41 -0.66
CA ASP A 133 -1.01 1.20 0.54
C ASP A 133 -2.27 2.06 0.41
N LEU A 134 -2.80 2.52 1.54
CA LEU A 134 -3.85 3.54 1.62
C LEU A 134 -4.95 3.42 0.54
N ALA A 135 -5.55 2.24 0.41
CA ALA A 135 -6.63 1.99 -0.55
C ALA A 135 -7.79 1.21 0.10
N SER A 136 -8.92 1.14 -0.59
CA SER A 136 -10.03 0.24 -0.26
C SER A 136 -9.97 -0.95 -1.21
N PHE A 137 -9.99 -2.17 -0.68
CA PHE A 137 -10.19 -3.37 -1.49
C PHE A 137 -11.62 -3.42 -2.05
N VAL A 138 -11.75 -3.72 -3.33
CA VAL A 138 -13.05 -3.80 -4.02
C VAL A 138 -13.41 -5.24 -4.35
N SER A 139 -12.53 -5.95 -5.07
CA SER A 139 -12.78 -7.32 -5.51
C SER A 139 -11.50 -8.00 -6.02
N TYR A 140 -11.60 -9.30 -6.28
CA TYR A 140 -10.56 -10.07 -6.93
C TYR A 140 -11.17 -11.03 -7.96
N GLN A 141 -10.35 -11.48 -8.91
CA GLN A 141 -10.68 -12.52 -9.89
C GLN A 141 -9.44 -13.38 -10.16
N LEU A 142 -9.57 -14.71 -10.06
CA LEU A 142 -8.53 -15.63 -10.53
C LEU A 142 -8.54 -15.67 -12.07
N SER A 143 -7.35 -15.88 -12.66
CA SER A 143 -7.23 -16.18 -14.09
C SER A 143 -7.94 -17.48 -14.44
N PRO A 144 -8.28 -17.73 -15.72
CA PRO A 144 -8.96 -18.97 -16.13
C PRO A 144 -8.23 -20.26 -15.76
N ASP A 145 -6.89 -20.22 -15.71
CA ASP A 145 -6.02 -21.33 -15.29
C ASP A 145 -5.74 -21.35 -13.77
N GLN A 146 -6.21 -20.33 -13.03
CA GLN A 146 -6.00 -20.13 -11.59
C GLN A 146 -4.54 -19.93 -11.17
N GLU A 147 -3.62 -19.67 -12.12
CA GLU A 147 -2.20 -19.41 -11.82
C GLU A 147 -1.92 -17.95 -11.47
N LYS A 148 -2.89 -17.04 -11.70
CA LYS A 148 -2.78 -15.61 -11.42
C LYS A 148 -4.01 -15.10 -10.69
N ILE A 149 -3.82 -14.05 -9.90
CA ILE A 149 -4.92 -13.32 -9.27
C ILE A 149 -4.89 -11.85 -9.68
N MET A 150 -6.02 -11.34 -10.15
CA MET A 150 -6.26 -9.92 -10.38
C MET A 150 -6.97 -9.32 -9.18
N LEU A 151 -6.38 -8.29 -8.58
CA LEU A 151 -6.85 -7.60 -7.38
C LEU A 151 -7.21 -6.16 -7.72
N TYR A 152 -8.33 -5.68 -7.18
CA TYR A 152 -8.89 -4.37 -7.51
C TYR A 152 -9.05 -3.48 -6.28
N PHE A 153 -8.46 -2.29 -6.37
CA PHE A 153 -8.37 -1.33 -5.29
C PHE A 153 -8.94 0.02 -5.70
N GLU A 154 -9.50 0.74 -4.73
CA GLU A 154 -10.11 2.06 -4.90
C GLU A 154 -9.48 3.08 -3.96
N ARG A 155 -9.34 4.33 -4.43
CA ARG A 155 -9.08 5.52 -3.61
C ARG A 155 -10.10 6.59 -3.96
N VAL A 156 -10.49 7.40 -2.97
CA VAL A 156 -11.27 8.62 -3.22
C VAL A 156 -10.34 9.81 -3.31
N ILE A 157 -10.12 10.32 -4.52
CA ILE A 157 -9.23 11.45 -4.79
C ILE A 157 -10.09 12.62 -5.29
N ASN A 158 -10.07 13.75 -4.59
CA ASN A 158 -10.89 14.93 -4.90
C ASN A 158 -12.40 14.59 -5.04
N GLY A 159 -12.91 13.71 -4.16
CA GLY A 159 -14.31 13.28 -4.17
C GLY A 159 -14.69 12.31 -5.30
N LYS A 160 -13.72 11.83 -6.08
CA LYS A 160 -13.93 10.86 -7.17
C LYS A 160 -13.25 9.53 -6.86
N LYS A 161 -13.95 8.43 -7.12
CA LYS A 161 -13.40 7.07 -7.03
C LYS A 161 -12.41 6.84 -8.17
N LYS A 162 -11.20 6.48 -7.82
CA LYS A 162 -10.09 6.18 -8.71
C LYS A 162 -9.57 4.80 -8.36
N HIS A 163 -9.09 4.05 -9.33
CA HIS A 163 -8.78 2.65 -9.10
C HIS A 163 -7.40 2.24 -9.58
N HIS A 164 -6.92 1.15 -9.00
CA HIS A 164 -5.69 0.47 -9.38
C HIS A 164 -6.00 -1.03 -9.48
N ILE A 165 -5.37 -1.68 -10.45
CA ILE A 165 -5.44 -3.13 -10.65
C ILE A 165 -4.03 -3.65 -10.49
N GLN A 166 -3.91 -4.71 -9.70
CA GLN A 166 -2.66 -5.43 -9.53
C GLN A 166 -2.87 -6.88 -9.89
N VAL A 167 -1.96 -7.45 -10.68
CA VAL A 167 -1.98 -8.87 -11.00
C VAL A 167 -0.78 -9.52 -10.34
N VAL A 168 -1.00 -10.66 -9.71
CA VAL A 168 0.05 -11.44 -9.05
C VAL A 168 0.10 -12.81 -9.68
N ASP A 169 1.31 -13.25 -10.01
CA ASP A 169 1.62 -14.64 -10.35
C ASP A 169 1.69 -15.44 -9.04
N LEU A 170 0.83 -16.44 -8.89
CA LEU A 170 0.73 -17.25 -7.67
C LEU A 170 1.85 -18.30 -7.61
N TYR A 171 2.44 -18.68 -8.74
CA TYR A 171 3.54 -19.64 -8.75
C TYR A 171 4.89 -18.97 -8.47
N GLU A 172 5.15 -17.86 -9.16
CA GLU A 172 6.39 -17.09 -9.00
C GLU A 172 6.34 -16.07 -7.85
N HIS A 173 5.17 -15.91 -7.22
CA HIS A 173 4.94 -14.99 -6.10
C HIS A 173 5.37 -13.55 -6.39
N LYS A 174 5.06 -13.05 -7.58
CA LYS A 174 5.48 -11.72 -8.04
C LYS A 174 4.33 -10.92 -8.63
N ILE A 175 4.40 -9.60 -8.49
CA ILE A 175 3.50 -8.69 -9.19
C ILE A 175 3.88 -8.66 -10.66
N LEU A 176 2.88 -8.88 -11.52
CA LEU A 176 2.99 -8.78 -12.97
C LEU A 176 2.63 -7.37 -13.44
N SER A 177 3.30 -6.93 -14.50
CA SER A 177 3.03 -5.64 -15.13
C SER A 177 1.84 -5.76 -16.08
N LEU A 178 1.07 -4.68 -16.16
CA LEU A 178 -0.05 -4.53 -17.09
C LEU A 178 0.35 -3.55 -18.18
N ASN A 179 0.55 -4.06 -19.38
CA ASN A 179 1.10 -3.30 -20.50
C ASN A 179 0.07 -3.14 -21.63
N ASN A 180 0.00 -1.95 -22.18
CA ASN A 180 -0.72 -1.66 -23.43
C ASN A 180 0.09 -0.62 -24.23
N GLU A 181 0.57 -0.99 -25.41
CA GLU A 181 1.43 -0.16 -26.26
C GLU A 181 0.69 0.95 -27.03
N ASP A 182 -0.64 0.85 -27.08
CA ASP A 182 -1.55 1.75 -27.79
C ASP A 182 -2.04 2.90 -26.89
N LEU A 183 -1.88 2.78 -25.57
CA LEU A 183 -2.19 3.84 -24.62
C LEU A 183 -1.15 4.96 -24.66
N THR A 184 -1.64 6.19 -24.78
CA THR A 184 -0.82 7.41 -24.66
C THR A 184 -0.77 7.95 -23.23
N GLU A 185 -1.60 7.42 -22.33
CA GLU A 185 -1.77 7.88 -20.96
C GLU A 185 -1.74 6.71 -19.98
N GLN A 186 -1.26 6.97 -18.77
CA GLN A 186 -1.27 5.98 -17.68
C GLN A 186 -2.68 5.86 -17.10
N VAL A 187 -3.36 4.76 -17.44
CA VAL A 187 -4.75 4.53 -17.01
C VAL A 187 -4.84 3.97 -15.58
N LEU A 188 -3.85 3.17 -15.19
CA LEU A 188 -3.74 2.52 -13.89
C LEU A 188 -3.21 3.49 -12.81
N ASP A 189 -2.91 2.97 -11.62
CA ASP A 189 -2.32 3.74 -10.50
C ASP A 189 -3.17 4.90 -10.01
N TYR A 190 -4.48 4.66 -9.89
CA TYR A 190 -5.45 5.63 -9.38
C TYR A 190 -5.60 6.88 -10.27
N ASN A 191 -5.23 6.80 -11.55
CA ASN A 191 -5.45 7.88 -12.51
C ASN A 191 -6.89 7.94 -13.01
N TYR A 192 -7.56 6.79 -13.13
CA TYR A 192 -8.91 6.71 -13.71
C TYR A 192 -9.91 5.92 -12.85
N SER A 193 -11.19 6.18 -13.12
CA SER A 193 -12.27 5.32 -12.65
C SER A 193 -12.36 4.13 -13.59
N ILE A 194 -12.50 2.91 -13.07
CA ILE A 194 -12.67 1.70 -13.86
C ILE A 194 -14.08 1.20 -13.57
N GLU A 195 -14.88 1.02 -14.62
CA GLU A 195 -16.30 0.65 -14.53
C GLU A 195 -16.47 -0.87 -14.45
N SER A 196 -15.62 -1.61 -15.15
CA SER A 196 -15.59 -3.07 -15.12
C SER A 196 -14.21 -3.59 -15.50
N MET A 197 -13.88 -4.78 -15.03
CA MET A 197 -12.68 -5.52 -15.42
C MET A 197 -13.00 -7.02 -15.50
N GLU A 198 -12.38 -7.71 -16.46
CA GLU A 198 -12.48 -9.17 -16.59
C GLU A 198 -11.25 -9.75 -17.28
N TRP A 199 -10.94 -11.01 -16.99
CA TRP A 199 -9.98 -11.78 -17.77
C TRP A 199 -10.57 -12.10 -19.15
N VAL A 200 -9.78 -11.89 -20.20
CA VAL A 200 -10.10 -12.33 -21.57
C VAL A 200 -9.55 -13.73 -21.81
N ASP A 201 -8.32 -13.95 -21.37
CA ASP A 201 -7.61 -15.23 -21.36
C ASP A 201 -6.62 -15.24 -20.18
N THR A 202 -5.64 -16.14 -20.18
CA THR A 202 -4.68 -16.31 -19.08
C THR A 202 -3.61 -15.22 -18.97
N ASN A 203 -3.46 -14.41 -20.02
CA ASN A 203 -2.44 -13.35 -20.11
C ASN A 203 -3.02 -11.98 -20.50
N LYS A 204 -4.35 -11.88 -20.67
CA LYS A 204 -5.01 -10.64 -21.06
C LYS A 204 -6.15 -10.29 -20.13
N ILE A 205 -6.18 -9.03 -19.73
CA ILE A 205 -7.32 -8.45 -19.03
C ILE A 205 -7.95 -7.37 -19.90
N LYS A 206 -9.26 -7.22 -19.76
CA LYS A 206 -10.02 -6.16 -20.39
C LYS A 206 -10.62 -5.29 -19.30
N ILE A 207 -10.42 -3.99 -19.42
CA ILE A 207 -11.03 -3.00 -18.53
C ILE A 207 -11.93 -2.07 -19.32
N ARG A 208 -12.96 -1.55 -18.64
CA ARG A 208 -13.80 -0.48 -19.14
C ARG A 208 -13.55 0.78 -18.32
N VAL A 209 -13.37 1.88 -19.02
CA VAL A 209 -13.16 3.21 -18.44
C VAL A 209 -14.20 4.18 -19.01
N PRO A 210 -14.52 5.28 -18.31
CA PRO A 210 -15.37 6.32 -18.86
C PRO A 210 -14.79 6.86 -20.18
N SER A 211 -15.65 7.18 -21.15
CA SER A 211 -15.32 7.51 -22.55
C SER A 211 -14.45 8.76 -22.79
N SER A 212 -13.81 9.33 -21.76
CA SER A 212 -12.93 10.50 -21.86
C SER A 212 -11.45 10.17 -22.04
N ILE A 213 -11.07 8.90 -22.21
CA ILE A 213 -9.67 8.51 -22.44
C ILE A 213 -9.33 8.63 -23.93
N HIS A 214 -8.22 9.31 -24.24
CA HIS A 214 -7.72 9.46 -25.59
C HIS A 214 -6.81 8.29 -25.98
N PHE A 215 -7.06 7.68 -27.13
CA PHE A 215 -6.22 6.64 -27.73
C PHE A 215 -5.37 7.23 -28.85
N ASP A 216 -4.17 6.68 -29.11
CA ASP A 216 -3.44 7.02 -30.34
C ASP A 216 -4.20 6.43 -31.55
N GLU A 217 -4.90 7.31 -32.27
CA GLU A 217 -5.66 6.93 -33.48
C GLU A 217 -4.79 6.22 -34.54
N LYS A 218 -3.46 6.38 -34.50
CA LYS A 218 -2.53 5.77 -35.46
C LYS A 218 -2.13 4.34 -35.11
N LYS A 219 -2.34 3.91 -33.85
CA LYS A 219 -1.95 2.59 -33.37
C LYS A 219 -3.13 1.67 -33.08
N LYS A 220 -4.37 2.17 -33.16
CA LYS A 220 -5.59 1.42 -32.86
C LYS A 220 -5.63 0.09 -33.62
N ASN A 221 -5.16 -0.98 -32.99
CA ASN A 221 -5.27 -2.33 -33.50
C ASN A 221 -6.70 -2.77 -33.17
N THR A 222 -7.62 -2.53 -34.11
CA THR A 222 -9.06 -2.72 -33.91
C THR A 222 -9.43 -4.20 -33.89
N ASP A 223 -9.09 -4.89 -32.80
CA ASP A 223 -9.93 -5.99 -32.34
C ASP A 223 -11.20 -5.34 -31.75
N ASN A 224 -12.32 -5.46 -32.46
CA ASN A 224 -13.61 -4.80 -32.23
C ASN A 224 -14.14 -4.94 -30.79
N LEU A 225 -13.66 -4.13 -29.85
CA LEU A 225 -14.15 -4.12 -28.46
C LEU A 225 -15.02 -2.92 -28.12
N GLY A 226 -15.13 -1.91 -29.01
CA GLY A 226 -15.82 -0.65 -28.75
C GLY A 226 -14.91 0.39 -28.11
N ASP A 227 -15.28 1.67 -28.18
CA ASP A 227 -14.41 2.80 -27.81
C ASP A 227 -14.14 2.96 -26.30
N ASP A 228 -14.81 2.15 -25.45
CA ASP A 228 -14.71 2.27 -23.98
C ASP A 228 -13.81 1.19 -23.33
N PHE A 229 -13.27 0.25 -24.12
CA PHE A 229 -12.52 -0.89 -23.59
C PHE A 229 -11.03 -0.81 -23.90
N ILE A 230 -10.22 -1.17 -22.91
CA ILE A 230 -8.76 -1.24 -23.00
C ILE A 230 -8.33 -2.66 -22.67
N LEU A 231 -7.52 -3.26 -23.54
CA LEU A 231 -6.87 -4.55 -23.28
C LEU A 231 -5.48 -4.34 -22.69
N PHE A 232 -5.13 -5.06 -21.64
CA PHE A 232 -3.76 -5.11 -21.14
C PHE A 232 -3.21 -6.52 -21.29
N GLU A 233 -1.97 -6.60 -21.75
CA GLU A 233 -1.15 -7.80 -21.64
C GLU A 233 -0.56 -7.87 -20.23
N VAL A 234 -0.59 -9.06 -19.64
CA VAL A 234 -0.05 -9.37 -18.32
C VAL A 234 1.34 -10.00 -18.51
N SER A 235 2.39 -9.38 -17.96
CA SER A 235 3.78 -9.83 -18.15
C SER A 235 4.69 -9.57 -16.95
#